data_AF-A0A2W5T0M2-F1
#
_entry.id   AF-A0A2W5T0M2-F1
#
_cell.length_a   1.000
_cell.length_b   1.000
_cell.length_c   1.000
_cell.angle_alpha   90.00
_cell.angle_beta   90.00
_cell.angle_gamma   90.00
#
_symmetry.space_group_name_H-M   'P 1'
#
loop_
_entity.id
_entity.type
_entity.pdbx_description
1 polymer ?
#
loop_
_entity_poly.entity_id
_entity_poly.type
_entity_poly.pdbx_seq_one_letter_code
_entity_poly.pdbx_strand_id
1 'polypeptide(L)'
;MFRTLTLVLFMLSGCAVVQKVDTAIDCNGICERYKSCFDSDYDTSACATSCRNKASESADFRRKADMCMACIQERSCTKATFACASDCFSVVP
;
A
#
# COMPACT_ATOMS: atom_id res chain seq x y z
N MET A 1 -15.13 -42.30 16.43
CA MET A 1 -14.49 -41.69 17.62
C MET A 1 -13.70 -40.47 17.14
N PHE A 2 -14.34 -39.30 17.01
CA PHE A 2 -14.32 -38.22 18.02
C PHE A 2 -12.88 -37.83 18.37
N ARG A 3 -12.30 -36.77 17.80
CA ARG A 3 -12.34 -35.35 18.27
C ARG A 3 -11.21 -34.70 17.45
N THR A 4 -11.30 -33.63 16.67
CA THR A 4 -11.87 -32.29 16.82
C THR A 4 -11.47 -31.61 15.50
N LEU A 5 -12.36 -31.40 14.53
CA LEU A 5 -13.09 -30.14 14.36
C LEU A 5 -12.41 -28.93 15.01
N THR A 6 -11.29 -28.47 14.46
CA THR A 6 -10.83 -27.09 14.67
C THR A 6 -10.99 -26.34 13.36
N LEU A 7 -12.25 -25.99 13.08
CA LEU A 7 -12.60 -24.81 12.28
C LEU A 7 -11.95 -23.62 12.97
N VAL A 8 -10.71 -23.29 12.60
CA VAL A 8 -10.09 -22.03 13.00
C VAL A 8 -10.75 -20.95 12.15
N LEU A 9 -11.87 -20.47 12.68
CA LEU A 9 -12.56 -19.26 12.28
C LEU A 9 -11.60 -18.09 12.57
N PHE A 10 -10.69 -17.80 11.63
CA PHE A 10 -9.89 -16.58 11.65
C PHE A 10 -10.80 -15.41 11.22
N MET A 11 -11.65 -14.96 12.14
CA MET A 11 -12.26 -13.64 12.05
C MET A 11 -11.21 -12.59 12.40
N LEU A 12 -10.98 -11.70 11.43
CA LEU A 12 -10.47 -10.34 11.58
C LEU A 12 -9.30 -10.14 12.54
N SER A 13 -8.10 -10.26 12.00
CA SER A 13 -7.05 -9.28 12.26
C SER A 13 -6.31 -9.07 10.95
N GLY A 14 -6.45 -7.87 10.38
CA GLY A 14 -5.66 -7.40 9.23
C GLY A 14 -4.20 -7.19 9.62
N CYS A 15 -3.55 -8.20 10.18
CA CYS A 15 -2.11 -8.32 10.08
C CYS A 15 -1.84 -8.85 8.67
N ALA A 16 -1.69 -7.93 7.72
CA ALA A 16 -0.88 -8.21 6.56
C ALA A 16 0.43 -8.79 7.10
N VAL A 17 0.62 -10.10 6.95
CA VAL A 17 1.89 -10.74 7.18
C VAL A 17 2.79 -10.12 6.12
N VAL A 18 3.47 -9.04 6.47
CA VAL A 18 4.58 -8.50 5.69
C VAL A 18 5.64 -9.58 5.75
N GLN A 19 5.50 -10.54 4.85
CA GLN A 19 6.59 -11.38 4.42
C GLN A 19 7.62 -10.39 3.94
N LYS A 20 8.72 -10.27 4.69
CA LYS A 20 9.86 -9.41 4.40
C LYS A 20 10.59 -10.02 3.20
N VAL A 21 9.93 -10.01 2.06
CA VAL A 21 10.57 -10.07 0.76
C VAL A 21 11.34 -8.76 0.66
N ASP A 22 12.58 -8.81 0.16
CA ASP A 22 13.34 -7.63 -0.29
C ASP A 22 12.61 -7.04 -1.52
N THR A 23 11.36 -6.63 -1.33
CA THR A 23 10.52 -6.06 -2.37
C THR A 23 11.00 -4.64 -2.52
N ALA A 24 11.63 -4.35 -3.65
CA ALA A 24 11.83 -2.98 -4.06
C ALA A 24 10.48 -2.25 -4.00
N ILE A 25 10.42 -1.12 -3.29
CA ILE A 25 9.20 -0.33 -3.17
C ILE A 25 8.77 0.07 -4.59
N ASP A 26 7.55 -0.28 -4.96
CA ASP A 26 6.99 0.10 -6.26
C ASP A 26 6.40 1.51 -6.22
N CYS A 27 7.28 2.50 -6.10
CA CYS A 27 6.88 3.91 -6.15
C CYS A 27 6.19 4.27 -7.47
N ASN A 28 6.56 3.63 -8.59
CA ASN A 28 5.91 3.89 -9.88
C ASN A 28 4.46 3.40 -9.84
N GLY A 29 4.20 2.19 -9.33
CA GLY A 29 2.86 1.64 -9.17
C GLY A 29 1.95 2.52 -8.32
N ILE A 30 2.46 3.03 -7.19
CA ILE A 30 1.71 3.96 -6.32
C ILE A 30 1.33 5.24 -7.06
N CYS A 31 2.30 5.88 -7.71
CA CYS A 31 2.09 7.16 -8.39
C CYS A 31 1.17 7.00 -9.61
N GLU A 32 1.33 5.96 -10.42
CA GLU A 32 0.45 5.67 -11.56
C GLU A 32 -0.97 5.37 -11.11
N ARG A 33 -1.12 4.63 -9.99
CA ARG A 33 -2.44 4.38 -9.42
C ARG A 33 -3.09 5.69 -8.98
N TYR A 34 -2.33 6.55 -8.29
CA TYR A 34 -2.81 7.86 -7.89
C TYR A 34 -3.27 8.69 -9.10
N LYS A 35 -2.43 8.76 -10.14
CA LYS A 35 -2.76 9.44 -11.39
C LYS A 35 -4.06 8.93 -12.01
N SER A 36 -4.17 7.60 -12.12
CA SER A 36 -5.35 6.95 -12.70
C SER A 36 -6.65 7.20 -11.92
N CYS A 37 -6.55 7.54 -10.64
CA CYS A 37 -7.67 7.59 -9.71
C CYS A 37 -8.09 8.99 -9.30
N PHE A 38 -7.16 9.93 -9.22
CA PHE A 38 -7.37 11.23 -8.57
C PHE A 38 -7.03 12.39 -9.49
N ASP A 39 -5.94 12.30 -10.24
CA ASP A 39 -5.43 13.39 -11.06
C ASP A 39 -4.73 12.87 -12.31
N SER A 40 -5.41 12.95 -13.46
CA SER A 40 -4.89 12.46 -14.73
C SER A 40 -3.68 13.22 -15.27
N ASP A 41 -3.40 14.43 -14.77
CA ASP A 41 -2.26 15.26 -15.17
C ASP A 41 -1.10 15.14 -14.17
N TYR A 42 -1.25 14.31 -13.14
CA TYR A 42 -0.24 14.11 -12.11
C TYR A 42 1.09 13.61 -12.69
N ASP A 43 2.18 14.22 -12.25
CA ASP A 43 3.55 13.86 -12.63
C ASP A 43 4.04 12.66 -11.81
N THR A 44 3.89 11.48 -12.41
CA THR A 44 4.29 10.22 -11.81
C THR A 44 5.81 10.06 -11.73
N SER A 45 6.57 10.76 -12.57
CA SER A 45 8.03 10.74 -12.56
C SER A 45 8.59 11.51 -11.36
N ALA A 46 8.06 12.70 -11.10
CA ALA A 46 8.41 13.49 -9.92
C ALA A 46 7.99 12.79 -8.62
N CYS A 47 6.77 12.25 -8.60
CA CYS A 47 6.25 11.46 -7.48
C CYS A 47 7.15 10.26 -7.16
N ALA A 48 7.48 9.44 -8.16
CA ALA A 48 8.25 8.24 -7.94
C ALA A 48 9.68 8.55 -7.48
N THR A 49 10.26 9.65 -7.96
CA THR A 49 11.56 10.13 -7.49
C THR A 49 11.52 10.57 -6.04
N SER A 50 10.51 11.36 -5.65
CA SER A 50 10.30 11.78 -4.26
C SER A 50 10.09 10.58 -3.32
N CYS A 51 9.26 9.63 -3.74
CA CYS A 51 9.00 8.39 -3.01
C CYS A 51 10.29 7.58 -2.78
N ARG A 52 11.10 7.37 -3.83
CA ARG A 52 12.39 6.65 -3.72
C ARG A 52 13.37 7.36 -2.77
N ASN A 53 13.48 8.68 -2.87
CA ASN A 53 14.36 9.45 -2.01
C ASN A 53 13.95 9.33 -0.54
N LYS A 54 12.68 9.58 -0.22
CA LYS A 54 12.15 9.48 1.15
C LYS A 54 12.24 8.06 1.71
N ALA A 55 12.01 7.06 0.87
CA ALA A 55 12.15 5.66 1.25
C ALA A 55 13.60 5.25 1.55
N SER A 56 14.56 5.85 0.85
CA SER A 56 15.98 5.62 1.07
C SER A 56 16.46 6.30 2.36
N GLU A 57 15.85 7.42 2.72
CA GLU A 57 16.18 8.20 3.91
C GLU A 57 15.47 7.68 5.18
N SER A 58 14.31 7.04 5.04
CA SER A 58 13.47 6.64 6.18
C SER A 58 12.84 5.26 6.01
N ALA A 59 13.20 4.37 6.93
CA ALA A 59 12.57 3.05 7.05
C ALA A 59 11.08 3.14 7.42
N ASP A 60 10.65 4.19 8.14
CA ASP A 60 9.25 4.47 8.43
C ASP A 60 8.48 4.85 7.16
N PHE A 61 9.06 5.74 6.34
CA PHE A 61 8.46 6.12 5.07
C PHE A 61 8.32 4.90 4.15
N ARG A 62 9.38 4.07 4.07
CA ARG A 62 9.33 2.82 3.30
C ARG A 62 8.16 1.94 3.72
N ARG A 63 7.97 1.72 5.03
CA ARG A 63 6.82 0.93 5.53
C ARG A 63 5.48 1.53 5.12
N LYS A 64 5.34 2.86 5.19
CA LYS A 64 4.11 3.55 4.76
C LYS A 64 3.86 3.40 3.26
N ALA A 65 4.90 3.50 2.42
CA ALA A 65 4.80 3.30 0.99
C ALA A 65 4.34 1.87 0.65
N ASP A 66 4.91 0.86 1.33
CA ASP A 66 4.50 -0.53 1.17
C ASP A 66 3.03 -0.74 1.59
N MET A 67 2.61 -0.18 2.72
CA MET A 67 1.22 -0.25 3.18
C MET A 67 0.26 0.45 2.22
N CYS A 68 0.65 1.62 1.70
CA CYS A 68 -0.12 2.33 0.68
C CYS A 68 -0.31 1.46 -0.56
N MET A 69 0.78 0.87 -1.10
CA MET A 69 0.71 0.02 -2.29
C MET A 69 -0.20 -1.20 -2.07
N ALA A 70 -0.03 -1.89 -0.94
CA ALA A 70 -0.88 -3.03 -0.59
C ALA A 70 -2.37 -2.64 -0.51
N CYS A 71 -2.67 -1.47 0.06
CA CYS A 71 -4.05 -1.00 0.17
C CYS A 71 -4.68 -0.64 -1.18
N ILE A 72 -3.95 0.10 -2.03
CA ILE A 72 -4.49 0.62 -3.30
C ILE A 72 -4.55 -0.45 -4.41
N GLN A 73 -3.69 -1.47 -4.36
CA GLN A 73 -3.63 -2.52 -5.38
C GLN A 73 -4.87 -3.42 -5.33
N GLU A 74 -5.40 -3.69 -4.14
CA GLU A 74 -6.57 -4.55 -3.95
C GLU A 74 -7.91 -3.81 -4.20
N ARG A 75 -7.88 -2.52 -4.53
CA ARG A 75 -9.08 -1.65 -4.51
C ARG A 75 -9.25 -0.85 -5.79
N SER A 76 -10.52 -0.64 -6.16
CA SER A 76 -10.90 0.36 -7.16
C SER A 76 -10.69 1.78 -6.62
N CYS A 77 -10.49 2.76 -7.50
CA CYS A 77 -10.21 4.15 -7.12
C CYS A 77 -11.20 4.71 -6.09
N THR A 78 -12.50 4.52 -6.32
CA THR A 78 -13.59 4.92 -5.40
C THR A 78 -13.51 4.30 -4.01
N LYS A 79 -13.00 3.07 -3.90
CA LYS A 79 -12.79 2.39 -2.60
C LYS A 79 -11.46 2.76 -1.96
N ALA A 80 -10.44 3.04 -2.76
CA ALA A 80 -9.11 3.44 -2.30
C ALA A 80 -9.11 4.83 -1.66
N THR A 81 -9.89 5.79 -2.20
CA THR A 81 -9.98 7.17 -1.71
C THR A 81 -10.25 7.28 -0.21
N PHE A 82 -11.12 6.44 0.34
CA PHE A 82 -11.48 6.52 1.77
C PHE A 82 -10.77 5.47 2.62
N ALA A 83 -10.47 4.30 2.05
CA ALA A 83 -9.88 3.20 2.80
C ALA A 83 -8.35 3.29 2.92
N CYS A 84 -7.68 3.93 1.98
CA CYS A 84 -6.21 4.00 1.91
C CYS A 84 -5.66 5.41 2.14
N ALA A 85 -6.52 6.41 2.32
CA ALA A 85 -6.09 7.79 2.52
C ALA A 85 -5.08 7.92 3.65
N SER A 86 -5.32 7.31 4.81
CA SER A 86 -4.40 7.37 5.95
C SER A 86 -3.03 6.77 5.67
N ASP A 87 -2.97 5.69 4.89
CA ASP A 87 -1.73 4.99 4.57
C ASP A 87 -0.96 5.68 3.43
N CYS A 88 -1.68 6.30 2.50
CA CYS A 88 -1.12 6.95 1.32
C CYS A 88 -0.87 8.45 1.46
N PHE A 89 -1.50 9.15 2.41
CA PHE A 89 -1.40 10.62 2.58
C PHE A 89 0.02 11.14 2.81
N SER A 90 0.91 10.30 3.36
CA SER A 90 2.32 10.66 3.52
C SER A 90 3.16 10.41 2.26
N VAL A 91 2.63 9.70 1.26
CA VAL A 91 3.36 9.18 0.09
C VAL A 91 2.98 9.95 -1.17
N VAL A 92 1.69 10.20 -1.36
CA VAL A 92 1.10 10.98 -2.45
C VAL A 92 0.25 12.11 -1.86
N PRO A 93 0.09 13.25 -2.57
CA PRO A 93 -0.69 14.40 -2.11
C PRO A 93 -2.15 14.09 -1.74
#